data_AF-A0A3M6DBH1-F1
#
_entry.id   AF-A0A3M6DBH1-F1
#
_cell.length_a   1.000
_cell.length_b   1.000
_cell.length_c   1.000
_cell.angle_alpha   90.00
_cell.angle_beta   90.00
_cell.angle_gamma   90.00
#
_symmetry.space_group_name_H-M   'P 1'
#
loop_
_entity.id
_entity.type
_entity.pdbx_description
1 polymer ?
#
loop_
_entity_poly.entity_id
_entity_poly.type
_entity_poly.pdbx_seq_one_letter_code
_entity_poly.pdbx_strand_id
1 'polypeptide(L)'
;MAVGVGAKDAGAAGQKLPSALPDNLTGYANPKDIRFTQDSVSNTFKDGQTLQSTIDGLKSGKISPDDLPPIRVFEKDGAVYSLDNRRLLAASEAGVPIKVVPATPAEVAKEGWKMTTPNNGSIICVRGVCK
;
A
#
# COMPACT_ATOMS: atom_id res chain seq x y z
N MET A 1 12.60 -35.63 -8.81
CA MET A 1 11.81 -34.88 -7.80
C MET A 1 11.31 -33.62 -8.49
N ALA A 2 9.99 -33.51 -8.63
CA ALA A 2 9.37 -32.35 -9.26
C ALA A 2 9.30 -31.20 -8.26
N VAL A 3 9.67 -30.00 -8.69
CA VAL A 3 8.94 -28.75 -8.43
C VAL A 3 9.27 -27.81 -9.59
N GLY A 4 8.27 -27.55 -10.41
CA GLY A 4 8.37 -26.69 -11.58
C GLY A 4 7.98 -25.25 -11.29
N VAL A 5 8.05 -24.47 -12.38
CA VAL A 5 7.26 -23.27 -12.69
C VAL A 5 7.64 -22.05 -11.82
N GLY A 6 8.30 -21.00 -12.31
CA GLY A 6 8.00 -20.28 -13.54
C GLY A 6 7.03 -19.14 -13.25
N ALA A 7 7.54 -17.94 -12.95
CA ALA A 7 6.81 -16.68 -13.17
C ALA A 7 7.81 -15.53 -13.19
N LYS A 8 8.38 -15.29 -14.38
CA LYS A 8 8.77 -13.94 -14.76
C LYS A 8 7.45 -13.23 -15.12
N ASP A 9 6.94 -12.37 -14.25
CA ASP A 9 5.90 -11.43 -14.67
C ASP A 9 6.56 -10.05 -14.83
N ALA A 10 6.98 -9.80 -16.07
CA ALA A 10 7.23 -8.48 -16.59
C ALA A 10 5.94 -8.08 -17.33
N GLY A 11 5.24 -7.06 -16.86
CA GLY A 11 3.95 -6.70 -17.46
C GLY A 11 3.40 -5.37 -16.96
N ALA A 12 3.80 -4.31 -17.66
CA ALA A 12 3.24 -2.97 -17.58
C ALA A 12 1.70 -2.92 -17.66
N ALA A 13 1.13 -1.86 -17.06
CA ALA A 13 -0.12 -1.18 -17.42
C ALA A 13 -1.29 -2.06 -17.90
N GLY A 14 -2.26 -2.32 -17.01
CA GLY A 14 -3.56 -2.90 -17.36
C GLY A 14 -3.99 -4.12 -16.57
N GLN A 15 -3.22 -4.52 -15.55
CA GLN A 15 -3.55 -5.70 -14.74
C GLN A 15 -4.82 -5.43 -13.91
N LYS A 16 -5.86 -6.21 -14.19
CA LYS A 16 -7.07 -6.35 -13.39
C LYS A 16 -6.64 -6.49 -11.91
N LEU A 17 -7.05 -5.53 -11.07
CA LEU A 17 -6.72 -5.55 -9.65
C LEU A 17 -7.03 -6.94 -9.07
N PRO A 18 -6.11 -7.52 -8.28
CA PRO A 18 -6.37 -8.81 -7.64
C PRO A 18 -7.65 -8.69 -6.81
N SER A 19 -8.55 -9.65 -6.97
CA SER A 19 -9.89 -9.60 -6.37
C SER A 19 -9.90 -9.85 -4.87
N ALA A 20 -8.76 -10.26 -4.31
CA ALA A 20 -8.56 -10.54 -2.90
C ALA A 20 -7.09 -10.30 -2.51
N LEU A 21 -6.84 -10.18 -1.20
CA LEU A 21 -5.49 -10.12 -0.63
C LEU A 21 -4.78 -11.47 -0.80
N PRO A 22 -3.46 -11.49 -1.00
CA PRO A 22 -2.70 -12.75 -1.10
C PRO A 22 -2.67 -13.48 0.25
N ASP A 23 -2.75 -14.82 0.22
CA ASP A 23 -2.88 -15.69 1.41
C ASP A 23 -1.79 -15.48 2.47
N ASN A 24 -0.59 -15.08 2.05
CA ASN A 24 0.57 -14.84 2.94
C ASN A 24 0.92 -13.34 3.05
N LEU A 25 0.01 -12.44 2.68
CA LEU A 25 0.24 -10.99 2.65
C LEU A 25 1.49 -10.59 1.87
N THR A 26 1.90 -11.44 0.91
CA THR A 26 3.10 -11.31 0.11
C THR A 26 2.71 -11.37 -1.35
N GLY A 27 3.08 -10.36 -2.13
CA GLY A 27 2.77 -10.28 -3.56
C GLY A 27 2.02 -8.99 -3.90
N TYR A 28 1.26 -8.99 -5.01
CA TYR A 28 0.44 -7.84 -5.37
C TYR A 28 -0.91 -7.91 -4.67
N ALA A 29 -1.31 -6.79 -4.09
CA ALA A 29 -2.61 -6.61 -3.48
C ALA A 29 -3.29 -5.38 -4.08
N ASN A 30 -4.62 -5.43 -4.06
CA ASN A 30 -5.42 -4.27 -4.39
C ASN A 30 -5.36 -3.31 -3.20
N PRO A 31 -4.89 -2.07 -3.40
CA PRO A 31 -4.75 -1.11 -2.32
C PRO A 31 -6.09 -0.76 -1.64
N LYS A 32 -7.23 -0.98 -2.30
CA LYS A 32 -8.55 -0.75 -1.70
C LYS A 32 -8.97 -1.77 -0.64
N ASP A 33 -8.36 -2.97 -0.67
CA ASP A 33 -8.63 -4.03 0.30
C ASP A 33 -7.75 -3.91 1.55
N ILE A 34 -6.82 -2.94 1.57
CA ILE A 34 -5.90 -2.69 2.67
C ILE A 34 -6.32 -1.42 3.39
N ARG A 35 -6.36 -1.48 4.71
CA ARG A 35 -6.75 -0.38 5.58
C ARG A 35 -5.55 0.47 6.01
N PHE A 36 -5.81 1.74 6.24
CA PHE A 36 -4.84 2.67 6.79
C PHE A 36 -4.75 2.54 8.31
N THR A 37 -3.55 2.65 8.88
CA THR A 37 -3.35 2.71 10.33
C THR A 37 -3.54 4.12 10.89
N GLN A 38 -3.26 5.15 10.07
CA GLN A 38 -3.28 6.55 10.49
C GLN A 38 -4.49 7.28 9.91
N ASP A 39 -5.07 8.18 10.71
CA ASP A 39 -6.16 9.08 10.30
C ASP A 39 -5.70 10.10 9.26
N SER A 40 -4.41 10.43 9.25
CA SER A 40 -3.88 11.43 8.35
C SER A 40 -2.42 11.22 7.97
N VAL A 41 -2.07 11.64 6.75
CA VAL A 41 -0.70 11.63 6.20
C VAL A 41 -0.28 13.01 5.72
N SER A 42 1.02 13.30 5.77
CA SER A 42 1.56 14.51 5.15
C SER A 42 1.48 14.40 3.62
N ASN A 43 1.18 15.51 2.95
CA ASN A 43 1.17 15.62 1.50
C ASN A 43 2.59 15.53 0.89
N THR A 44 3.63 15.74 1.70
CA THR A 44 5.02 15.78 1.23
C THR A 44 5.81 14.61 1.84
N PHE A 45 6.58 13.94 1.00
CA PHE A 45 7.57 12.95 1.38
C PHE A 45 8.83 13.65 1.95
N LYS A 46 9.70 12.87 2.62
CA LYS A 46 10.92 13.42 3.25
C LYS A 46 11.95 13.92 2.23
N ASP A 47 11.86 13.42 1.00
CA ASP A 47 12.68 13.78 -0.15
C ASP A 47 12.15 15.01 -0.91
N GLY A 48 11.05 15.62 -0.45
CA GLY A 48 10.43 16.79 -1.08
C GLY A 48 9.42 16.45 -2.18
N GLN A 49 9.25 15.18 -2.56
CA GLN A 49 8.20 14.78 -3.50
C GLN A 49 6.83 14.94 -2.85
N THR A 50 5.81 15.28 -3.63
CA THR A 50 4.43 15.32 -3.14
C THR A 50 3.73 14.00 -3.42
N LEU A 51 2.81 13.63 -2.55
CA LEU A 51 1.92 12.49 -2.74
C LEU A 51 1.21 12.59 -4.09
N GLN A 52 0.73 13.77 -4.44
CA GLN A 52 0.07 14.03 -5.72
C GLN A 52 1.01 13.74 -6.91
N SER A 53 2.26 14.19 -6.86
CA SER A 53 3.21 13.92 -7.95
C SER A 53 3.51 12.43 -8.10
N THR A 54 3.54 11.67 -7.00
CA THR A 54 3.67 10.21 -7.05
C THR A 54 2.41 9.55 -7.64
N ILE A 55 1.21 10.02 -7.26
CA ILE A 55 -0.06 9.54 -7.83
C ILE A 55 -0.09 9.77 -9.34
N ASP A 56 0.25 10.99 -9.79
CA ASP A 56 0.25 11.35 -11.20
C ASP A 56 1.32 10.56 -11.97
N GLY A 57 2.46 10.31 -11.34
CA GLY A 57 3.52 9.45 -11.89
C GLY A 57 3.06 8.00 -12.07
N LEU A 58 2.33 7.44 -11.09
CA LEU A 58 1.76 6.09 -11.18
C LEU A 58 0.63 6.02 -12.23
N LYS A 59 -0.27 7.01 -12.25
CA LYS A 59 -1.38 7.10 -13.22
C LYS A 59 -0.88 7.23 -14.66
N SER A 60 0.16 8.03 -14.87
CA SER A 60 0.77 8.22 -16.19
C SER A 60 1.69 7.07 -16.61
N GLY A 61 1.98 6.12 -15.72
CA GLY A 61 2.94 5.04 -15.96
C GLY A 61 4.40 5.50 -15.96
N LYS A 62 4.68 6.75 -15.55
CA LYS A 62 6.05 7.27 -15.36
C LYS A 62 6.76 6.58 -14.19
N ILE A 63 6.00 6.17 -13.18
CA ILE A 63 6.46 5.36 -12.04
C ILE A 63 5.74 4.03 -12.16
N SER A 64 6.49 2.92 -12.21
CA SER A 64 5.86 1.61 -12.11
C SER A 64 5.59 1.30 -10.63
N PRO A 65 4.44 0.67 -10.28
CA PRO A 65 4.24 0.14 -8.94
C PRO A 65 5.33 -0.86 -8.53
N ASP A 66 6.06 -1.43 -9.50
CA ASP A 66 7.23 -2.27 -9.28
C ASP A 66 8.47 -1.55 -8.77
N ASP A 67 8.63 -0.27 -9.14
CA ASP A 67 9.72 0.59 -8.69
C ASP A 67 9.48 1.08 -7.25
N LEU A 68 8.23 1.01 -6.78
CA LEU A 68 7.93 1.34 -5.40
C LEU A 68 8.36 0.21 -4.47
N PRO A 69 9.03 0.54 -3.35
CA PRO A 69 9.33 -0.46 -2.34
C PRO A 69 8.01 -1.04 -1.80
N PRO A 70 7.99 -2.36 -1.51
CA PRO A 70 6.79 -3.01 -0.99
C PRO A 70 6.33 -2.37 0.32
N ILE A 71 5.01 -2.34 0.52
CA ILE A 71 4.40 -1.83 1.73
C ILE A 71 4.29 -2.96 2.76
N ARG A 72 4.58 -2.62 4.02
CA ARG A 72 4.46 -3.56 5.12
C ARG A 72 3.02 -3.58 5.62
N VAL A 73 2.41 -4.76 5.61
CA VAL A 73 1.02 -4.97 6.02
C VAL A 73 0.91 -6.04 7.12
N PHE A 74 -0.12 -5.95 7.95
CA PHE A 74 -0.38 -6.94 8.99
C PHE A 74 -1.88 -7.13 9.16
N GLU A 75 -2.29 -8.34 9.52
CA GLU A 75 -3.68 -8.60 9.87
C GLU A 75 -3.92 -8.26 11.34
N LYS A 76 -5.03 -7.58 11.61
CA LYS A 76 -5.51 -7.29 12.96
C LYS A 76 -7.04 -7.25 12.94
N ASP A 77 -7.67 -7.92 13.88
CA ASP A 77 -9.14 -7.91 14.04
C ASP A 77 -9.89 -8.29 12.73
N GLY A 78 -9.35 -9.21 11.93
CA GLY A 78 -9.93 -9.66 10.66
C GLY A 78 -9.81 -8.67 9.49
N ALA A 79 -9.00 -7.62 9.63
CA ALA A 79 -8.70 -6.67 8.55
C ALA A 79 -7.19 -6.51 8.39
N VAL A 80 -6.75 -6.21 7.16
CA VAL A 80 -5.33 -6.00 6.86
C VAL A 80 -5.03 -4.52 6.87
N TYR A 81 -4.03 -4.13 7.65
CA TYR A 81 -3.61 -2.76 7.86
C TYR A 81 -2.20 -2.53 7.31
N SER A 82 -1.97 -1.34 6.75
CA SER A 82 -0.66 -0.93 6.26
C SER A 82 0.07 -0.01 7.24
N LEU A 83 1.35 -0.28 7.45
CA LEU A 83 2.27 0.63 8.15
C LEU A 83 2.72 1.79 7.23
N ASP A 84 2.66 1.57 5.92
CA ASP A 84 3.16 2.46 4.87
C ASP A 84 2.03 3.22 4.14
N ASN A 85 1.19 3.88 4.94
CA ASN A 85 -0.03 4.57 4.52
C ASN A 85 0.09 5.50 3.30
N ARG A 86 1.20 6.25 3.17
CA ARG A 86 1.38 7.18 2.03
C ARG A 86 1.51 6.46 0.70
N ARG A 87 2.25 5.34 0.66
CA ARG A 87 2.43 4.53 -0.55
C ARG A 87 1.13 3.81 -0.91
N LEU A 88 0.43 3.31 0.11
CA LEU A 88 -0.89 2.72 -0.06
C LEU A 88 -1.88 3.72 -0.66
N LEU A 89 -1.92 4.95 -0.14
CA LEU A 89 -2.79 6.01 -0.66
C LEU A 89 -2.44 6.35 -2.11
N ALA A 90 -1.15 6.48 -2.43
CA ALA A 90 -0.71 6.78 -3.79
C ALA A 90 -1.17 5.71 -4.79
N ALA A 91 -1.01 4.42 -4.44
CA ALA A 91 -1.45 3.32 -5.28
C ALA A 91 -2.99 3.22 -5.37
N SER A 92 -3.70 3.47 -4.26
CA SER A 92 -5.17 3.49 -4.22
C SER A 92 -5.74 4.56 -5.15
N GLU A 93 -5.22 5.78 -5.05
CA GLU A 93 -5.62 6.91 -5.89
C GLU A 93 -5.24 6.71 -7.36
N ALA A 94 -4.09 6.08 -7.62
CA ALA A 94 -3.66 5.72 -8.97
C ALA A 94 -4.41 4.53 -9.57
N GLY A 95 -5.12 3.74 -8.74
CA GLY A 95 -5.83 2.55 -9.18
C GLY A 95 -4.91 1.41 -9.64
N VAL A 96 -3.68 1.37 -9.12
CA VAL A 96 -2.67 0.37 -9.49
C VAL A 96 -2.49 -0.64 -8.36
N PRO A 97 -2.21 -1.92 -8.67
CA PRO A 97 -1.84 -2.90 -7.64
C PRO A 97 -0.53 -2.50 -6.97
N ILE A 98 -0.38 -2.83 -5.68
CA ILE A 98 0.84 -2.53 -4.91
C ILE A 98 1.42 -3.81 -4.30
N LYS A 99 2.75 -3.89 -4.26
CA LYS A 99 3.45 -4.98 -3.59
C LYS A 99 3.30 -4.87 -2.08
N VAL A 100 2.78 -5.92 -1.47
CA VAL A 100 2.66 -6.09 -0.02
C VAL A 100 3.65 -7.12 0.49
N VAL A 101 4.11 -6.91 1.72
CA VAL A 101 4.87 -7.89 2.50
C VAL A 101 4.34 -7.92 3.94
N PRO A 102 4.32 -9.09 4.60
CA PRO A 102 3.92 -9.18 5.99
C PRO A 102 4.91 -8.42 6.88
N ALA A 103 4.39 -7.53 7.72
CA ALA A 103 5.16 -6.85 8.74
C ALA A 103 5.48 -7.83 9.88
N THR A 104 6.69 -7.75 10.42
CA THR A 104 7.04 -8.58 11.57
C THR A 104 6.31 -8.10 12.83
N PRO A 105 6.00 -8.99 13.80
CA PRO A 105 5.35 -8.59 15.05
C PRO A 105 6.11 -7.49 15.80
N ALA A 106 7.45 -7.49 15.71
CA ALA A 106 8.30 -6.45 16.29
C ALA A 106 8.09 -5.08 15.63
N GLU A 107 7.94 -5.03 14.30
CA GLU A 107 7.60 -3.78 13.58
C GLU A 107 6.20 -3.30 13.91
N VAL A 108 5.22 -4.22 13.96
CA VAL A 108 3.85 -3.91 14.34
C VAL A 108 3.79 -3.39 15.78
N ALA A 109 4.54 -3.97 16.71
CA ALA A 109 4.62 -3.47 18.09
C ALA A 109 5.30 -2.10 18.17
N LYS A 110 6.40 -1.90 17.42
CA LYS A 110 7.14 -0.64 17.37
C LYS A 110 6.34 0.49 16.73
N GLU A 111 5.49 0.16 15.76
CA GLU A 111 4.61 1.08 15.06
C GLU A 111 3.16 1.01 15.56
N GLY A 112 2.89 0.29 16.65
CA GLY A 112 1.54 0.06 17.18
C GLY A 112 0.87 1.35 17.66
N TRP A 113 1.67 2.35 18.05
CA TRP A 113 1.20 3.70 18.34
C TRP A 113 0.63 4.44 17.12
N LYS A 114 0.89 3.98 15.89
CA LYS A 114 0.37 4.58 14.64
C LYS A 114 -1.09 4.25 14.37
N MET A 115 -1.68 3.29 15.09
CA MET A 115 -3.11 2.96 15.00
C MET A 115 -3.96 4.08 15.62
N THR A 116 -4.00 5.23 14.97
CA THR A 116 -4.73 6.42 15.41
C THR A 116 -6.07 6.58 14.71
N THR A 117 -6.40 5.74 13.72
CA THR A 117 -7.65 5.86 12.97
C THR A 117 -8.90 5.60 13.82
N PRO A 118 -9.83 6.57 13.94
CA PRO A 118 -11.12 6.37 14.59
C PRO A 118 -12.17 5.69 13.67
N ASN A 119 -11.84 5.49 12.39
CA ASN A 119 -12.76 5.04 11.33
C ASN A 119 -12.41 3.65 10.77
N ASN A 120 -11.81 2.79 11.59
CA ASN A 120 -11.32 1.46 11.20
C ASN A 120 -10.28 1.46 10.06
N GLY A 121 -9.67 2.60 9.71
CA GLY A 121 -8.66 2.62 8.64
C GLY A 121 -9.22 2.75 7.23
N SER A 122 -10.52 3.06 7.08
CA SER A 122 -11.19 3.09 5.77
C SER A 122 -10.95 4.39 5.00
N ILE A 123 -10.60 5.47 5.69
CA ILE A 123 -10.36 6.79 5.08
C ILE A 123 -9.12 7.39 5.74
N ILE A 124 -8.28 8.00 4.93
CA ILE A 124 -7.12 8.75 5.39
C ILE A 124 -7.14 10.17 4.82
N CYS A 125 -6.91 11.14 5.69
CA CYS A 125 -6.90 12.55 5.32
C CYS A 125 -5.49 13.01 4.96
N VAL A 126 -5.33 13.79 3.90
CA VAL A 126 -4.06 14.48 3.64
C VAL A 126 -4.02 15.73 4.54
N ARG A 127 -3.05 15.81 5.44
CA ARG A 127 -2.86 16.96 6.35
C ARG A 127 -2.73 18.24 5.53
N GLY A 128 -3.60 19.19 5.80
CA GLY A 128 -3.68 20.47 5.08
C GLY A 128 -4.68 20.52 3.91
N VAL A 129 -5.25 19.38 3.52
CA VAL A 129 -6.30 19.30 2.48
C VAL A 129 -7.68 19.09 3.11
N CYS A 130 -7.79 18.17 4.07
CA CYS A 130 -9.03 17.94 4.80
C CYS A 130 -9.13 18.97 5.95
N LYS A 131 -10.01 19.95 5.78
CA LYS A 131 -10.47 20.88 6.83
C LYS A 131 -11.90 20.55 7.21
#